data_AF-G4RJX1-F1
#
_entry.id   AF-G4RJX1-F1
#
_cell.length_a   1.000
_cell.length_b   1.000
_cell.length_c   1.000
_cell.angle_alpha   90.00
_cell.angle_beta   90.00
_cell.angle_gamma   90.00
#
_symmetry.space_group_name_H-M   'P 1'
#
loop_
_entity.id
_entity.type
_entity.pdbx_description
1 polymer ?
#
loop_
_entity_poly.entity_id
_entity_poly.type
_entity_poly.pdbx_seq_one_letter_code
_entity_poly.pdbx_strand_id
1 'polypeptide(L)'
;MAKVLLVGVWGFPPSWRRARYIAEVDRKPFRGSAGRFEGCTSEGALVDMLRGLGGPWEVSVLVVGSDSVVNPGAAVGDLRARAKELYQRWGRELMGGRPFEVVSVPAIGTYFGWRFEGSPEAIFLDVFKAVWERSEDASFIVVDITHGINFVTISALYAAVAAAVGRGKEDKLILVNSEPYPNDVESDFCIQPQRGERRKEMPELRVLDVSNLQKVLRGVRELAALRSLRAVGRTRETRLGKLIWLISNGAAALGFTGAAFEGWDPDFGPPTEEKPPQLTESRPRVENGVVRYEHADLQTATETVLHQIWTELKRDVFDKRTLPEYLSALASKYEKHGHIYLSSIARVTSEEVGLLQKVAEAASLGEVEPELWHLVSRHKREVREALKSGGIKKLIDHRIDEARRELQQERERLEKDIKRYVRNFLAHAGLSPTAIKRFKVEGGRIVGIVYDGPTVKRLVEHMVKRTSRRSSD
;
A
#
# COMPACT_ATOMS: atom_id res chain seq x y z
N MET A 1 -0.80 -22.45 7.42
CA MET A 1 -1.54 -22.90 6.21
C MET A 1 -1.59 -21.72 5.25
N ALA A 2 -1.31 -21.91 3.96
CA ALA A 2 -1.30 -20.78 3.02
C ALA A 2 -2.71 -20.58 2.45
N LYS A 3 -3.19 -19.33 2.38
CA LYS A 3 -4.57 -19.01 1.96
C LYS A 3 -4.62 -18.49 0.54
N VAL A 4 -5.67 -18.83 -0.21
CA VAL A 4 -5.98 -18.26 -1.53
C VAL A 4 -7.37 -17.64 -1.46
N LEU A 5 -7.48 -16.38 -1.86
CA LEU A 5 -8.77 -15.72 -2.04
C LEU A 5 -9.18 -15.84 -3.51
N LEU A 6 -10.25 -16.58 -3.78
CA LEU A 6 -10.90 -16.64 -5.09
C LEU A 6 -12.07 -15.65 -5.11
N VAL A 7 -12.05 -14.70 -6.04
CA VAL A 7 -13.08 -13.68 -6.23
C VAL A 7 -13.81 -13.97 -7.54
N GLY A 8 -15.05 -14.45 -7.46
CA GLY A 8 -15.90 -14.70 -8.62
C GLY A 8 -16.86 -13.55 -8.86
N VAL A 9 -16.93 -13.02 -10.08
CA VAL A 9 -17.89 -11.97 -10.45
C VAL A 9 -19.11 -12.60 -11.11
N TRP A 10 -20.28 -12.43 -10.49
CA TRP A 10 -21.51 -13.08 -10.91
C TRP A 10 -22.50 -12.06 -11.48
N GLY A 11 -23.02 -12.36 -12.67
CA GLY A 11 -24.17 -11.71 -13.26
C GLY A 11 -25.48 -12.31 -12.77
N PHE A 12 -26.21 -12.99 -13.64
CA PHE A 12 -27.49 -13.62 -13.31
C PHE A 12 -27.40 -15.15 -13.41
N PRO A 13 -27.09 -15.85 -12.30
CA PRO A 13 -26.96 -17.31 -12.26
C PRO A 13 -28.05 -18.14 -12.96
N PRO A 14 -29.34 -17.78 -12.88
CA PRO A 14 -30.39 -18.57 -13.55
C PRO A 14 -30.33 -18.58 -15.08
N SER A 15 -29.56 -17.72 -15.72
CA SER A 15 -29.35 -17.79 -17.17
C SER A 15 -28.15 -18.64 -17.59
N TRP A 16 -27.40 -19.21 -16.64
CA TRP A 16 -26.20 -19.98 -16.95
C TRP A 16 -26.53 -21.42 -17.32
N ARG A 17 -25.81 -21.92 -18.30
CA ARG A 17 -25.96 -23.26 -18.88
C ARG A 17 -24.85 -24.17 -18.38
N ARG A 18 -25.17 -25.46 -18.25
CA ARG A 18 -24.23 -26.48 -17.79
C ARG A 18 -23.11 -26.70 -18.81
N ALA A 19 -21.87 -26.64 -18.34
CA ALA A 19 -20.68 -26.90 -19.13
C ALA A 19 -19.69 -27.75 -18.33
N ARG A 20 -18.70 -28.31 -19.03
CA ARG A 20 -17.54 -28.94 -18.40
C ARG A 20 -16.39 -27.93 -18.39
N TYR A 21 -16.13 -27.36 -17.22
CA TYR A 21 -15.02 -26.44 -17.01
C TYR A 21 -13.73 -27.21 -16.75
N ILE A 22 -12.65 -26.75 -17.39
CA ILE A 22 -11.28 -27.20 -17.15
C ILE A 22 -10.49 -25.95 -16.77
N ALA A 23 -9.91 -25.93 -15.58
CA ALA A 23 -9.13 -24.82 -15.06
C ALA A 23 -7.66 -25.21 -14.96
N GLU A 24 -6.79 -24.45 -15.61
CA GLU A 24 -5.34 -24.60 -15.56
C GLU A 24 -4.71 -23.22 -15.39
N VAL A 25 -3.69 -23.12 -14.53
CA VAL A 25 -2.97 -21.86 -14.30
C VAL A 25 -1.48 -22.10 -14.44
N ASP A 26 -0.88 -21.53 -15.48
CA ASP A 26 0.56 -21.60 -15.72
C ASP A 26 1.34 -20.56 -14.88
N ARG A 27 1.21 -20.65 -13.55
CA ARG A 27 1.98 -19.83 -12.60
C ARG A 27 2.36 -20.66 -11.39
N LYS A 28 3.62 -20.54 -10.94
CA LYS A 28 4.03 -21.14 -9.66
C LYS A 28 3.21 -20.50 -8.52
N PRO A 29 2.78 -21.28 -7.50
CA PRO A 29 3.01 -22.71 -7.30
C PRO A 29 2.00 -23.64 -8.01
N PHE A 30 0.98 -23.11 -8.70
CA PHE A 30 -0.13 -23.87 -9.31
C PHE A 30 0.19 -24.48 -10.68
N ARG A 31 1.38 -24.23 -11.23
CA ARG A 31 1.81 -24.80 -12.52
C ARG A 31 1.73 -26.33 -12.47
N GLY A 32 1.00 -26.91 -13.42
CA GLY A 32 0.78 -28.36 -13.52
C GLY A 32 -0.45 -28.86 -12.77
N SER A 33 -1.16 -27.99 -12.02
CA SER A 33 -2.48 -28.28 -11.50
C SER A 33 -3.53 -28.15 -12.59
N ALA A 34 -4.50 -29.07 -12.59
CA ALA A 34 -5.73 -28.93 -13.35
C ALA A 34 -6.92 -29.23 -12.44
N GLY A 35 -7.97 -28.44 -12.58
CA GLY A 35 -9.26 -28.68 -11.95
C GLY A 35 -10.32 -28.94 -13.00
N ARG A 36 -11.27 -29.82 -12.70
CA ARG A 36 -12.37 -30.14 -13.61
C ARG A 36 -13.66 -30.09 -12.83
N PHE A 37 -14.65 -29.42 -13.40
CA PHE A 37 -15.96 -29.33 -12.78
C PHE A 37 -17.04 -29.29 -13.85
N GLU A 38 -18.06 -30.12 -13.68
CA GLU A 38 -19.24 -30.11 -14.55
C GLU A 38 -20.38 -29.42 -13.80
N GLY A 39 -20.84 -28.29 -14.33
CA GLY A 39 -21.81 -27.42 -13.68
C GLY A 39 -22.02 -26.13 -14.47
N CYS A 40 -22.60 -25.11 -13.85
CA CYS A 40 -22.87 -23.83 -14.53
C CYS A 40 -21.94 -22.69 -14.07
N THR A 41 -20.81 -23.01 -13.43
CA THR A 41 -19.86 -22.06 -12.86
C THR A 41 -18.43 -22.58 -13.02
N SER A 42 -17.50 -21.67 -13.34
CA SER A 42 -16.06 -21.96 -13.49
C SER A 42 -15.37 -22.11 -12.13
N GLU A 43 -15.91 -21.50 -11.08
CA GLU A 43 -15.33 -21.47 -9.74
C GLU A 43 -15.20 -22.88 -9.12
N GLY A 44 -16.08 -23.82 -9.47
CA GLY A 44 -15.92 -25.22 -9.05
C GLY A 44 -14.61 -25.82 -9.54
N ALA A 45 -14.27 -25.63 -10.83
CA ALA A 45 -13.03 -26.11 -11.40
C ALA A 45 -11.81 -25.37 -10.83
N LEU A 46 -11.94 -24.06 -10.60
CA LEU A 46 -10.86 -23.26 -9.99
C LEU A 46 -10.57 -23.68 -8.56
N VAL A 47 -11.59 -23.93 -7.72
CA VAL A 47 -11.37 -24.41 -6.34
C VAL A 47 -10.67 -25.77 -6.36
N ASP A 48 -11.08 -26.68 -7.23
CA ASP A 48 -10.46 -28.00 -7.34
C ASP A 48 -9.00 -27.89 -7.83
N MET A 49 -8.73 -27.01 -8.81
CA MET A 49 -7.38 -26.72 -9.30
C MET A 49 -6.49 -26.14 -8.19
N LEU A 50 -6.99 -25.15 -7.44
CA LEU A 50 -6.24 -24.46 -6.39
C LEU A 50 -5.93 -25.37 -5.19
N ARG A 51 -6.77 -26.38 -4.93
CA ARG A 51 -6.55 -27.43 -3.92
C ARG A 51 -5.68 -28.58 -4.45
N GLY A 52 -5.63 -28.78 -5.77
CA GLY A 52 -5.19 -29.99 -6.47
C GLY A 52 -3.70 -30.34 -6.47
N LEU A 53 -2.88 -29.90 -5.50
CA LEU A 53 -1.45 -30.25 -5.41
C LEU A 53 -1.03 -30.97 -4.13
N GLY A 54 -1.98 -31.47 -3.34
CA GLY A 54 -1.67 -32.00 -1.99
C GLY A 54 -1.02 -30.96 -1.06
N GLY A 55 -1.03 -29.69 -1.47
CA GLY A 55 -0.55 -28.57 -0.68
C GLY A 55 -1.59 -28.13 0.35
N PRO A 56 -1.17 -27.57 1.49
CA PRO A 56 -2.06 -27.09 2.55
C PRO A 56 -2.65 -25.72 2.17
N TRP A 57 -3.37 -25.63 1.05
CA TRP A 57 -4.01 -24.40 0.58
C TRP A 57 -5.46 -24.33 1.05
N GLU A 58 -5.75 -23.34 1.87
CA GLU A 58 -7.12 -22.97 2.23
C GLU A 58 -7.65 -22.00 1.17
N VAL A 59 -8.73 -22.39 0.47
CA VAL A 59 -9.36 -21.55 -0.57
C VAL A 59 -10.62 -20.94 0.00
N SER A 60 -10.62 -19.61 0.14
CA SER A 60 -11.80 -18.82 0.50
C SER A 60 -12.41 -18.24 -0.77
N VAL A 61 -13.72 -18.39 -0.95
CA VAL A 61 -14.43 -17.91 -2.14
C VAL A 61 -15.29 -16.71 -1.79
N LEU A 62 -15.10 -15.60 -2.50
CA LEU A 62 -15.91 -14.39 -2.45
C LEU A 62 -16.64 -14.23 -3.78
N VAL A 63 -17.98 -14.21 -3.74
CA VAL A 63 -18.83 -13.92 -4.89
C VAL A 63 -19.24 -12.45 -4.84
N VAL A 64 -19.00 -11.74 -5.94
CA VAL A 64 -19.45 -10.36 -6.18
C VAL A 64 -20.69 -10.41 -7.04
N GLY A 65 -21.84 -10.02 -6.49
CA GLY A 65 -23.13 -10.01 -7.19
C GLY A 65 -23.86 -8.67 -7.09
N SER A 66 -24.57 -8.28 -8.15
CA SER A 66 -25.40 -7.05 -8.17
C SER A 66 -26.69 -7.24 -7.36
N ASP A 67 -27.11 -6.22 -6.61
CA ASP A 67 -28.38 -6.22 -5.85
C ASP A 67 -29.64 -6.14 -6.74
N SER A 68 -29.49 -5.91 -8.04
CA SER A 68 -30.58 -5.92 -9.04
C SER A 68 -31.29 -7.26 -9.23
N VAL A 69 -30.85 -8.33 -8.55
CA VAL A 69 -31.45 -9.66 -8.65
C VAL A 69 -32.75 -9.81 -7.83
N VAL A 70 -33.04 -8.83 -6.97
CA VAL A 70 -34.26 -8.80 -6.14
C VAL A 70 -35.10 -7.57 -6.44
N ASN A 71 -36.42 -7.69 -6.31
CA ASN A 71 -37.35 -6.58 -6.48
C ASN A 71 -37.29 -5.63 -5.26
N PRO A 72 -36.91 -4.35 -5.42
CA PRO A 72 -36.83 -3.41 -4.31
C PRO A 72 -38.17 -3.20 -3.59
N GLY A 73 -39.29 -3.23 -4.33
CA GLY A 73 -40.63 -2.99 -3.80
C GLY A 73 -41.24 -4.14 -2.99
N ALA A 74 -40.56 -5.28 -2.85
CA ALA A 74 -41.03 -6.35 -1.98
C ALA A 74 -40.98 -5.91 -0.50
N ALA A 75 -42.07 -6.14 0.25
CA ALA A 75 -42.41 -5.41 1.48
C ALA A 75 -41.55 -5.69 2.73
N VAL A 76 -40.58 -6.61 2.70
CA VAL A 76 -39.84 -7.03 3.90
C VAL A 76 -38.34 -7.13 3.63
N GLY A 77 -37.53 -6.53 4.51
CA GLY A 77 -36.09 -6.76 4.61
C GLY A 77 -35.19 -5.78 3.85
N ASP A 78 -33.91 -5.76 4.22
CA ASP A 78 -32.86 -4.98 3.55
C ASP A 78 -32.59 -5.51 2.12
N LEU A 79 -32.45 -4.59 1.15
CA LEU A 79 -32.25 -4.94 -0.27
C LEU A 79 -31.01 -5.83 -0.47
N ARG A 80 -29.89 -5.47 0.16
CA ARG A 80 -28.63 -6.19 0.02
C ARG A 80 -28.66 -7.53 0.75
N ALA A 81 -29.26 -7.60 1.92
CA ALA A 81 -29.44 -8.86 2.64
C ALA A 81 -30.21 -9.88 1.77
N ARG A 82 -31.32 -9.46 1.17
CA ARG A 82 -32.11 -10.30 0.26
C ARG A 82 -31.33 -10.73 -0.98
N ALA A 83 -30.57 -9.82 -1.59
CA ALA A 83 -29.72 -10.17 -2.73
C ALA A 83 -28.65 -11.20 -2.33
N LYS A 84 -27.95 -10.99 -1.19
CA LYS A 84 -26.98 -11.94 -0.63
C LYS A 84 -27.61 -13.31 -0.39
N GLU A 85 -28.78 -13.37 0.21
CA GLU A 85 -29.52 -14.62 0.45
C GLU A 85 -29.89 -15.34 -0.85
N LEU A 86 -30.26 -14.60 -1.90
CA LEU A 86 -30.61 -15.17 -3.19
C LEU A 86 -29.37 -15.75 -3.90
N TYR A 87 -28.24 -15.03 -3.91
CA TYR A 87 -26.97 -15.56 -4.40
C TYR A 87 -26.50 -16.76 -3.59
N GLN A 88 -26.66 -16.74 -2.26
CA GLN A 88 -26.35 -17.89 -1.40
C GLN A 88 -27.18 -19.12 -1.78
N ARG A 89 -28.48 -18.93 -2.07
CA ARG A 89 -29.37 -20.00 -2.49
C ARG A 89 -28.93 -20.61 -3.82
N TRP A 90 -28.65 -19.76 -4.81
CA TRP A 90 -28.13 -20.20 -6.11
C TRP A 90 -26.78 -20.90 -5.98
N GLY A 91 -25.86 -20.33 -5.21
CA GLY A 91 -24.51 -20.87 -5.08
C GLY A 91 -24.43 -22.20 -4.34
N ARG A 92 -25.40 -22.56 -3.48
CA ARG A 92 -25.44 -23.92 -2.89
C ARG A 92 -25.44 -25.02 -3.94
N GLU A 93 -26.20 -24.82 -5.01
CA GLU A 93 -26.27 -25.74 -6.14
C GLU A 93 -25.05 -25.58 -7.05
N LEU A 94 -24.73 -24.35 -7.45
CA LEU A 94 -23.65 -24.07 -8.40
C LEU A 94 -22.27 -24.48 -7.88
N MET A 95 -21.98 -24.24 -6.60
CA MET A 95 -20.68 -24.52 -6.00
C MET A 95 -20.53 -25.96 -5.52
N GLY A 96 -21.55 -26.81 -5.71
CA GLY A 96 -21.57 -28.19 -5.22
C GLY A 96 -21.39 -28.28 -3.71
N GLY A 97 -22.06 -27.40 -2.95
CA GLY A 97 -21.97 -27.33 -1.50
C GLY A 97 -20.68 -26.73 -0.91
N ARG A 98 -19.73 -26.27 -1.74
CA ARG A 98 -18.51 -25.58 -1.25
C ARG A 98 -18.89 -24.25 -0.56
N PRO A 99 -18.23 -23.88 0.55
CA PRO A 99 -18.51 -22.63 1.23
C PRO A 99 -18.03 -21.43 0.42
N PHE A 100 -18.81 -20.36 0.44
CA PHE A 100 -18.49 -19.08 -0.17
C PHE A 100 -19.21 -17.95 0.57
N GLU A 101 -18.70 -16.74 0.40
CA GLU A 101 -19.32 -15.51 0.89
C GLU A 101 -19.83 -14.67 -0.28
N VAL A 102 -20.80 -13.79 -0.01
CA VAL A 102 -21.36 -12.90 -1.03
C VAL A 102 -21.20 -11.45 -0.60
N VAL A 103 -20.63 -10.63 -1.49
CA VAL A 103 -20.78 -9.18 -1.43
C VAL A 103 -21.81 -8.74 -2.47
N SER A 104 -22.82 -8.01 -2.00
CA SER A 104 -23.85 -7.45 -2.87
C SER A 104 -23.49 -6.01 -3.18
N VAL A 105 -23.32 -5.69 -4.46
CA VAL A 105 -22.86 -4.38 -4.94
C VAL A 105 -23.99 -3.59 -5.61
N PRO A 106 -23.84 -2.26 -5.77
CA PRO A 106 -24.83 -1.42 -6.43
C PRO A 106 -25.13 -1.86 -7.86
N ALA A 107 -26.40 -1.87 -8.23
CA ALA A 107 -26.81 -2.05 -9.60
C ALA A 107 -26.85 -0.72 -10.37
N ILE A 108 -26.85 -0.85 -11.70
CA ILE A 108 -27.04 0.24 -12.65
C ILE A 108 -28.03 -0.23 -13.72
N GLY A 109 -29.08 0.58 -13.97
CA GLY A 109 -30.09 0.30 -15.00
C GLY A 109 -31.48 0.05 -14.42
N THR A 110 -32.38 -0.53 -15.23
CA THR A 110 -33.78 -0.73 -14.85
C THR A 110 -34.10 -2.21 -14.67
N TYR A 111 -34.57 -2.60 -13.49
CA TYR A 111 -34.93 -3.98 -13.14
C TYR A 111 -36.23 -3.99 -12.35
N PHE A 112 -37.13 -4.93 -12.62
CA PHE A 112 -38.46 -5.00 -11.96
C PHE A 112 -39.29 -3.70 -12.05
N GLY A 113 -39.02 -2.84 -13.03
CA GLY A 113 -39.64 -1.51 -13.14
C GLY A 113 -39.02 -0.44 -12.24
N TRP A 114 -37.97 -0.75 -11.48
CA TRP A 114 -37.21 0.18 -10.65
C TRP A 114 -35.94 0.64 -11.35
N ARG A 115 -35.61 1.93 -11.19
CA ARG A 115 -34.38 2.53 -11.71
C ARG A 115 -33.28 2.50 -10.65
N PHE A 116 -32.17 1.83 -10.94
CA PHE A 116 -30.99 1.77 -10.08
C PHE A 116 -29.95 2.78 -10.54
N GLU A 117 -29.65 3.74 -9.67
CA GLU A 117 -28.72 4.86 -9.90
C GLU A 117 -27.38 4.63 -9.20
N GLY A 118 -26.80 3.44 -9.37
CA GLY A 118 -25.44 3.16 -8.94
C GLY A 118 -24.38 3.77 -9.87
N SER A 119 -23.12 3.63 -9.47
CA SER A 119 -21.95 4.06 -10.23
C SER A 119 -20.86 2.98 -10.24
N PRO A 120 -20.02 2.92 -11.28
CA PRO A 120 -18.84 2.05 -11.29
C PRO A 120 -17.93 2.27 -10.07
N GLU A 121 -17.85 3.51 -9.57
CA GLU A 121 -17.09 3.90 -8.38
C GLU A 121 -17.65 3.30 -7.09
N ALA A 122 -18.97 3.28 -6.93
CA ALA A 122 -19.61 2.67 -5.77
C ALA A 122 -19.37 1.14 -5.74
N ILE A 123 -19.48 0.49 -6.90
CA ILE A 123 -19.14 -0.93 -7.05
C ILE A 123 -17.67 -1.18 -6.72
N PHE A 124 -16.78 -0.32 -7.24
CA PHE A 124 -15.34 -0.42 -6.97
C PHE A 124 -15.05 -0.39 -5.47
N LEU A 125 -15.65 0.53 -4.71
CA LEU A 125 -15.36 0.66 -3.27
C LEU A 125 -15.86 -0.53 -2.47
N ASP A 126 -17.06 -1.04 -2.76
CA ASP A 126 -17.61 -2.21 -2.09
C ASP A 126 -16.76 -3.46 -2.34
N VAL A 127 -16.34 -3.67 -3.59
CA VAL A 127 -15.45 -4.79 -3.94
C VAL A 127 -14.06 -4.58 -3.35
N PHE A 128 -13.52 -3.36 -3.41
CA PHE A 128 -12.21 -3.03 -2.87
C PHE A 128 -12.18 -3.34 -1.38
N LYS A 129 -13.18 -2.90 -0.62
CA LYS A 129 -13.33 -3.24 0.80
C LYS A 129 -13.36 -4.75 1.02
N ALA A 130 -14.25 -5.45 0.32
CA ALA A 130 -14.43 -6.88 0.52
C ALA A 130 -13.16 -7.68 0.23
N VAL A 131 -12.44 -7.34 -0.85
CA VAL A 131 -11.17 -7.96 -1.22
C VAL A 131 -10.05 -7.51 -0.28
N TRP A 132 -9.97 -6.22 0.08
CA TRP A 132 -8.95 -5.67 0.96
C TRP A 132 -8.93 -6.36 2.33
N GLU A 133 -10.11 -6.51 2.95
CA GLU A 133 -10.27 -7.15 4.26
C GLU A 133 -9.90 -8.64 4.20
N ARG A 134 -10.37 -9.36 3.17
CA ARG A 134 -10.14 -10.81 3.03
C ARG A 134 -8.76 -11.17 2.51
N SER A 135 -8.09 -10.24 1.85
CA SER A 135 -6.77 -10.48 1.26
C SER A 135 -5.62 -10.26 2.24
N GLU A 136 -5.86 -9.89 3.50
CA GLU A 136 -4.80 -9.65 4.49
C GLU A 136 -3.86 -10.85 4.63
N ASP A 137 -4.42 -12.01 4.94
CA ASP A 137 -3.69 -13.27 5.13
C ASP A 137 -3.54 -14.09 3.84
N ALA A 138 -4.20 -13.67 2.75
CA ALA A 138 -4.17 -14.40 1.49
C ALA A 138 -2.77 -14.36 0.85
N SER A 139 -2.22 -15.50 0.49
CA SER A 139 -0.97 -15.60 -0.27
C SER A 139 -1.17 -15.25 -1.74
N PHE A 140 -2.31 -15.63 -2.32
CA PHE A 140 -2.70 -15.34 -3.70
C PHE A 140 -4.12 -14.78 -3.74
N ILE A 141 -4.37 -13.94 -4.74
CA ILE A 141 -5.69 -13.44 -5.09
C ILE A 141 -5.98 -13.91 -6.51
N VAL A 142 -7.07 -14.64 -6.70
CA VAL A 142 -7.53 -15.12 -8.01
C VAL A 142 -8.84 -14.41 -8.32
N VAL A 143 -8.96 -13.81 -9.50
CA VAL A 143 -10.18 -13.10 -9.92
C VAL A 143 -10.72 -13.80 -11.15
N ASP A 144 -11.92 -14.36 -11.01
CA ASP A 144 -12.68 -15.00 -12.07
C ASP A 144 -13.74 -14.03 -12.61
N ILE A 145 -13.57 -13.64 -13.88
CA ILE A 145 -14.46 -12.71 -14.58
C ILE A 145 -15.40 -13.42 -15.57
N THR A 146 -15.45 -14.76 -15.54
CA THR A 146 -16.21 -15.58 -16.49
C THR A 146 -17.69 -15.22 -16.59
N HIS A 147 -18.32 -14.99 -15.44
CA HIS A 147 -19.78 -14.90 -15.35
C HIS A 147 -20.30 -13.49 -15.05
N GLY A 148 -19.41 -12.49 -15.07
CA GLY A 148 -19.74 -11.15 -14.66
C GLY A 148 -20.52 -10.36 -15.72
N ILE A 149 -21.33 -9.41 -15.28
CA ILE A 149 -21.94 -8.41 -16.17
C ILE A 149 -20.97 -7.23 -16.38
N ASN A 150 -21.03 -6.60 -17.56
CA ASN A 150 -20.05 -5.63 -18.05
C ASN A 150 -19.48 -4.67 -16.99
N PHE A 151 -20.33 -3.82 -16.39
CA PHE A 151 -19.87 -2.78 -15.47
C PHE A 151 -19.43 -3.32 -14.11
N VAL A 152 -20.07 -4.38 -13.59
CA VAL A 152 -19.65 -5.04 -12.35
C VAL A 152 -18.29 -5.68 -12.53
N THR A 153 -18.07 -6.35 -13.67
CA THR A 153 -16.81 -7.01 -14.02
C THR A 153 -15.65 -6.03 -14.06
N ILE A 154 -15.83 -4.92 -14.77
CA ILE A 154 -14.80 -3.88 -14.87
C ILE A 154 -14.51 -3.31 -13.48
N SER A 155 -15.53 -2.87 -12.73
CA SER A 155 -15.34 -2.31 -11.39
C SER A 155 -14.69 -3.29 -10.42
N ALA A 156 -15.12 -4.55 -10.42
CA ALA A 156 -14.57 -5.59 -9.56
C ALA A 156 -13.13 -5.93 -9.91
N LEU A 157 -12.78 -5.99 -11.21
CA LEU A 157 -11.42 -6.20 -11.66
C LEU A 157 -10.50 -5.07 -11.19
N TYR A 158 -10.88 -3.82 -11.42
CA TYR A 158 -10.09 -2.66 -10.97
C TYR A 158 -9.93 -2.64 -9.45
N ALA A 159 -10.98 -2.96 -8.71
CA ALA A 159 -10.96 -3.02 -7.25
C ALA A 159 -10.05 -4.13 -6.71
N ALA A 160 -10.14 -5.34 -7.28
CA ALA A 160 -9.31 -6.46 -6.89
C ALA A 160 -7.84 -6.22 -7.22
N VAL A 161 -7.53 -5.63 -8.39
CA VAL A 161 -6.16 -5.23 -8.75
C VAL A 161 -5.65 -4.17 -7.78
N ALA A 162 -6.45 -3.13 -7.49
CA ALA A 162 -6.06 -2.09 -6.53
C ALA A 162 -5.81 -2.67 -5.14
N ALA A 163 -6.65 -3.57 -4.64
CA ALA A 163 -6.43 -4.24 -3.36
C ALA A 163 -5.15 -5.10 -3.38
N ALA A 164 -4.91 -5.86 -4.45
CA ALA A 164 -3.70 -6.67 -4.60
C ALA A 164 -2.42 -5.82 -4.61
N VAL A 165 -2.39 -4.76 -5.43
CA VAL A 165 -1.28 -3.79 -5.48
C VAL A 165 -1.08 -3.14 -4.11
N GLY A 166 -2.18 -2.67 -3.52
CA GLY A 166 -2.19 -2.02 -2.22
C GLY A 166 -1.71 -2.92 -1.09
N ARG A 167 -1.87 -4.25 -1.18
CA ARG A 167 -1.32 -5.25 -0.25
C ARG A 167 0.08 -5.75 -0.64
N GLY A 168 0.68 -5.23 -1.71
CA GLY A 168 2.01 -5.67 -2.20
C GLY A 168 2.00 -7.09 -2.78
N LYS A 169 0.88 -7.50 -3.40
CA LYS A 169 0.62 -8.84 -3.95
C LYS A 169 0.27 -8.80 -5.45
N GLU A 170 0.68 -7.76 -6.17
CA GLU A 170 0.42 -7.64 -7.62
C GLU A 170 1.03 -8.80 -8.42
N ASP A 171 2.21 -9.28 -8.03
CA ASP A 171 2.88 -10.46 -8.60
C ASP A 171 2.17 -11.80 -8.27
N LYS A 172 1.28 -11.77 -7.26
CA LYS A 172 0.48 -12.92 -6.79
C LYS A 172 -1.01 -12.79 -7.11
N LEU A 173 -1.35 -11.86 -8.00
CA LEU A 173 -2.68 -11.72 -8.58
C LEU A 173 -2.78 -12.60 -9.84
N ILE A 174 -3.86 -13.38 -9.92
CA ILE A 174 -4.16 -14.26 -11.06
C ILE A 174 -5.53 -13.84 -11.59
N LEU A 175 -5.61 -13.55 -12.89
CA LEU A 175 -6.86 -13.17 -13.56
C LEU A 175 -7.25 -14.30 -14.50
N VAL A 176 -8.49 -14.77 -14.41
CA VAL A 176 -8.98 -15.90 -15.21
C VAL A 176 -10.32 -15.57 -15.85
N ASN A 177 -10.56 -16.13 -17.03
CA ASN A 177 -11.80 -16.04 -17.79
C ASN A 177 -11.97 -17.36 -18.54
N SER A 178 -13.21 -17.82 -18.74
CA SER A 178 -13.46 -18.97 -19.64
C SER A 178 -13.57 -18.52 -21.09
N GLU A 179 -13.52 -19.50 -21.99
CA GLU A 179 -14.01 -19.34 -23.35
C GLU A 179 -15.50 -18.98 -23.34
N PRO A 180 -15.99 -18.22 -24.34
CA PRO A 180 -17.40 -17.91 -24.43
C PRO A 180 -18.21 -19.20 -24.62
N TYR A 181 -19.39 -19.26 -24.00
CA TYR A 181 -20.29 -20.37 -24.18
C TYR A 181 -20.75 -20.44 -25.65
N PRO A 182 -20.63 -21.61 -26.34
CA PRO A 182 -20.97 -21.71 -27.76
C PRO A 182 -22.45 -21.41 -28.04
N ASN A 183 -22.73 -20.59 -29.06
CA ASN A 183 -24.09 -20.16 -29.40
C ASN A 183 -24.96 -21.29 -30.00
N ASP A 184 -24.32 -22.33 -30.53
CA ASP A 184 -24.94 -23.48 -31.21
C ASP A 184 -25.18 -24.68 -30.28
N VAL A 185 -24.76 -24.58 -29.00
CA VAL A 185 -24.91 -25.66 -28.02
C VAL A 185 -26.07 -25.36 -27.07
N GLU A 186 -27.00 -26.32 -26.95
CA GLU A 186 -28.04 -26.30 -25.94
C GLU A 186 -27.76 -27.33 -24.84
N SER A 187 -27.82 -26.89 -23.60
CA SER A 187 -27.67 -27.72 -22.42
C SER A 187 -28.60 -27.22 -21.32
N ASP A 188 -28.80 -28.06 -20.30
CA ASP A 188 -29.65 -27.74 -19.18
C ASP A 188 -29.14 -26.53 -18.37
N PHE A 189 -30.09 -25.81 -17.78
CA PHE A 189 -29.81 -24.81 -16.76
C PHE A 189 -29.65 -25.50 -15.40
N CYS A 190 -28.66 -25.08 -14.61
CA CYS A 190 -28.56 -25.55 -13.23
C CYS A 190 -29.64 -24.91 -12.36
N ILE A 191 -29.95 -23.63 -12.58
CA ILE A 191 -31.02 -22.94 -11.85
C ILE A 191 -32.12 -22.60 -12.82
N GLN A 192 -33.34 -23.04 -12.51
CA GLN A 192 -34.50 -22.80 -13.37
C GLN A 192 -34.80 -21.29 -13.49
N PRO A 193 -34.73 -20.71 -14.70
CA PRO A 193 -34.98 -19.29 -14.89
C PRO A 193 -36.47 -18.99 -14.71
N GLN A 194 -36.79 -18.10 -13.76
CA GLN A 194 -38.12 -17.50 -13.71
C GLN A 194 -38.24 -16.48 -14.85
N ARG A 195 -38.91 -16.87 -15.94
CA ARG A 195 -39.18 -15.96 -17.07
C ARG A 195 -40.29 -15.00 -16.67
N GLY A 196 -39.93 -13.76 -16.36
CA GLY A 196 -40.90 -12.66 -16.26
C GLY A 196 -41.50 -12.32 -17.63
N GLU A 197 -42.58 -11.54 -17.62
CA GLU A 197 -43.19 -11.03 -18.86
C GLU A 197 -42.17 -10.23 -19.69
N ARG A 198 -42.03 -10.59 -20.97
CA ARG A 198 -41.19 -9.84 -21.90
C ARG A 198 -41.90 -8.55 -22.29
N ARG A 199 -41.34 -7.40 -21.91
CA ARG A 199 -41.82 -6.08 -22.36
C ARG A 199 -41.36 -5.84 -23.80
N LYS A 200 -42.25 -5.33 -24.65
CA LYS A 200 -41.98 -4.94 -26.05
C LYS A 200 -41.62 -3.45 -26.14
N GLU A 201 -40.72 -3.01 -25.28
CA GLU A 201 -40.25 -1.62 -25.24
C GLU A 201 -38.79 -1.55 -25.65
N MET A 202 -38.38 -0.47 -26.32
CA MET A 202 -36.98 -0.22 -26.64
C MET A 202 -36.27 0.25 -25.37
N PRO A 203 -35.26 -0.47 -24.86
CA PRO A 203 -34.58 -0.07 -23.64
C PRO A 203 -33.67 1.14 -23.89
N GLU A 204 -33.61 2.05 -22.93
CA GLU A 204 -32.58 3.09 -22.88
C GLU A 204 -31.34 2.56 -22.17
N LEU A 205 -30.18 2.63 -22.82
CA LEU A 205 -28.90 2.21 -22.26
C LEU A 205 -27.96 3.41 -22.15
N ARG A 206 -27.42 3.65 -20.96
CA ARG A 206 -26.42 4.70 -20.73
C ARG A 206 -25.02 4.13 -20.90
N VAL A 207 -24.17 4.83 -21.64
CA VAL A 207 -22.72 4.57 -21.66
C VAL A 207 -22.14 5.07 -20.35
N LEU A 208 -21.36 4.22 -19.67
CA LEU A 208 -20.75 4.53 -18.38
C LEU A 208 -19.28 4.94 -18.58
N ASP A 209 -18.90 6.12 -18.09
CA ASP A 209 -17.50 6.52 -18.03
C ASP A 209 -16.83 5.86 -16.81
N VAL A 210 -15.85 4.99 -17.08
CA VAL A 210 -15.08 4.27 -16.05
C VAL A 210 -13.66 4.80 -15.89
N SER A 211 -13.32 5.92 -16.53
CA SER A 211 -11.96 6.48 -16.56
C SER A 211 -11.43 6.84 -15.17
N ASN A 212 -12.31 7.12 -14.21
CA ASN A 212 -11.93 7.40 -12.83
C ASN A 212 -11.33 6.17 -12.12
N LEU A 213 -11.75 4.95 -12.45
CA LEU A 213 -11.19 3.72 -11.86
C LEU A 213 -9.69 3.59 -12.17
N GLN A 214 -9.27 3.96 -13.39
CA GLN A 214 -7.87 3.97 -13.78
C GLN A 214 -7.07 5.05 -13.03
N LYS A 215 -7.67 6.20 -12.72
CA LYS A 215 -7.00 7.24 -11.92
C LYS A 215 -6.69 6.74 -10.51
N VAL A 216 -7.64 6.03 -9.88
CA VAL A 216 -7.47 5.43 -8.55
C VAL A 216 -6.40 4.34 -8.57
N LEU A 217 -6.47 3.41 -9.53
CA LEU A 217 -5.48 2.33 -9.65
C LEU A 217 -4.06 2.89 -9.85
N ARG A 218 -3.90 3.93 -10.67
CA ARG A 218 -2.62 4.63 -10.81
C ARG A 218 -2.15 5.20 -9.47
N GLY A 219 -3.02 5.87 -8.73
CA GLY A 219 -2.70 6.40 -7.39
C GLY A 219 -2.24 5.30 -6.43
N VAL A 220 -2.94 4.16 -6.41
CA VAL A 220 -2.57 2.99 -5.60
C VAL A 220 -1.20 2.42 -5.99
N ARG A 221 -0.87 2.33 -7.29
CA ARG A 221 0.46 1.89 -7.76
C ARG A 221 1.56 2.86 -7.37
N GLU A 222 1.32 4.17 -7.53
CA GLU A 222 2.28 5.19 -7.10
C GLU A 222 2.54 5.09 -5.59
N LEU A 223 1.49 4.88 -4.78
CA LEU A 223 1.62 4.68 -3.33
C LEU A 223 2.39 3.40 -3.01
N ALA A 224 2.08 2.28 -3.67
CA ALA A 224 2.76 1.00 -3.46
C ALA A 224 4.28 1.09 -3.68
N ALA A 225 4.75 1.99 -4.56
CA ALA A 225 6.18 2.23 -4.78
C ALA A 225 6.92 2.69 -3.52
N LEU A 226 6.23 3.36 -2.59
CA LEU A 226 6.81 3.83 -1.32
C LEU A 226 7.37 2.68 -0.46
N ARG A 227 6.80 1.46 -0.57
CA ARG A 227 7.33 0.26 0.10
C ARG A 227 8.77 -0.04 -0.26
N SER A 228 9.15 0.29 -1.50
CA SER A 228 10.50 0.13 -2.06
C SER A 228 11.39 1.36 -1.90
N LEU A 229 10.97 2.30 -1.03
CA LEU A 229 11.60 3.60 -0.81
C LEU A 229 11.69 4.43 -2.10
N ARG A 230 10.64 4.39 -2.91
CA ARG A 230 10.52 5.18 -4.16
C ARG A 230 9.28 6.05 -4.10
N ALA A 231 9.47 7.36 -4.27
CA ALA A 231 8.36 8.30 -4.43
C ALA A 231 8.24 8.70 -5.91
N VAL A 232 7.08 8.44 -6.51
CA VAL A 232 6.82 8.62 -7.95
C VAL A 232 5.47 9.31 -8.18
N GLY A 233 5.32 9.97 -9.34
CA GLY A 233 4.06 10.65 -9.68
C GLY A 233 3.62 11.64 -8.59
N ARG A 234 2.32 11.62 -8.28
CA ARG A 234 1.70 12.53 -7.32
C ARG A 234 2.03 12.20 -5.88
N THR A 235 2.48 10.98 -5.58
CA THR A 235 2.84 10.62 -4.20
C THR A 235 3.97 11.48 -3.64
N ARG A 236 4.84 12.03 -4.49
CA ARG A 236 5.88 13.00 -4.10
C ARG A 236 5.34 14.27 -3.44
N GLU A 237 4.05 14.58 -3.62
CA GLU A 237 3.42 15.75 -3.04
C GLU A 237 2.87 15.47 -1.63
N THR A 238 2.69 14.20 -1.27
CA THR A 238 2.25 13.78 0.07
C THR A 238 3.37 13.93 1.09
N ARG A 239 3.01 14.15 2.36
CA ARG A 239 3.97 14.28 3.48
C ARG A 239 4.92 13.07 3.58
N LEU A 240 4.36 11.86 3.50
CA LEU A 240 5.16 10.62 3.49
C LEU A 240 6.00 10.48 2.22
N GLY A 241 5.44 10.77 1.05
CA GLY A 241 6.19 10.65 -0.20
C GLY A 241 7.35 11.63 -0.30
N LYS A 242 7.23 12.86 0.22
CA LYS A 242 8.35 13.81 0.35
C LYS A 242 9.44 13.25 1.26
N LEU A 243 9.06 12.64 2.38
CA LEU A 243 10.01 12.00 3.29
C LEU A 243 10.73 10.84 2.60
N ILE A 244 9.99 9.93 1.97
CA ILE A 244 10.57 8.81 1.23
C ILE A 244 11.46 9.29 0.08
N TRP A 245 11.08 10.39 -0.59
CA TRP A 245 11.94 11.01 -1.60
C TRP A 245 13.27 11.49 -1.00
N LEU A 246 13.25 12.21 0.13
CA LEU A 246 14.47 12.66 0.83
C LEU A 246 15.36 11.49 1.23
N ILE A 247 14.76 10.46 1.84
CA ILE A 247 15.42 9.21 2.21
C ILE A 247 16.08 8.59 0.97
N SER A 248 15.34 8.40 -0.12
CA SER A 248 15.83 7.83 -1.38
C SER A 248 16.93 8.65 -2.07
N ASN A 249 17.17 9.89 -1.64
CA ASN A 249 18.26 10.73 -2.13
C ASN A 249 19.46 10.79 -1.17
N GLY A 250 19.42 10.07 -0.05
CA GLY A 250 20.52 10.00 0.93
C GLY A 250 20.33 10.87 2.17
N ALA A 251 19.16 11.49 2.39
CA ALA A 251 18.87 12.23 3.62
C ALA A 251 18.14 11.38 4.66
N ALA A 252 18.62 10.14 4.89
CA ALA A 252 17.97 9.12 5.71
C ALA A 252 17.58 9.58 7.12
N ALA A 253 18.50 10.21 7.85
CA ALA A 253 18.32 10.61 9.25
C ALA A 253 17.20 11.63 9.47
N LEU A 254 16.78 12.35 8.42
CA LEU A 254 15.60 13.22 8.47
C LEU A 254 14.30 12.45 8.75
N GLY A 255 14.29 11.14 8.45
CA GLY A 255 13.16 10.27 8.73
C GLY A 255 13.19 9.63 10.10
N PHE A 256 14.22 9.82 10.92
CA PHE A 256 14.25 9.24 12.25
C PHE A 256 13.12 9.83 13.11
N THR A 257 12.35 9.00 13.80
CA THR A 257 11.19 9.43 14.60
C THR A 257 11.57 10.34 15.77
N GLY A 258 12.81 10.23 16.27
CA GLY A 258 13.38 11.14 17.25
C GLY A 258 13.96 12.45 16.68
N ALA A 259 13.79 12.72 15.38
CA ALA A 259 14.24 13.96 14.75
C ALA A 259 13.27 15.12 15.04
N ALA A 260 13.82 16.27 15.43
CA ALA A 260 13.10 17.52 15.62
C ALA A 260 13.79 18.65 14.85
N PHE A 261 13.01 19.63 14.40
CA PHE A 261 13.49 20.74 13.55
C PHE A 261 13.22 22.07 14.26
N GLU A 262 14.24 22.65 14.87
CA GLU A 262 14.05 23.87 15.65
C GLU A 262 13.83 25.08 14.73
N GLY A 263 12.72 25.81 14.91
CA GLY A 263 12.38 26.97 14.09
C GLY A 263 11.83 26.64 12.69
N TRP A 264 11.46 25.38 12.44
CA TRP A 264 10.83 24.98 11.17
C TRP A 264 9.94 23.75 11.35
N ASP A 265 8.70 23.81 10.88
CA ASP A 265 7.85 22.64 10.72
C ASP A 265 7.95 22.12 9.27
N PRO A 266 8.60 20.96 9.03
CA PRO A 266 8.74 20.41 7.69
C PRO A 266 7.39 19.94 7.15
N ASP A 267 7.19 20.07 5.84
CA ASP A 267 6.00 19.57 5.13
C ASP A 267 6.13 18.09 4.70
N PHE A 268 7.15 17.39 5.22
CA PHE A 268 7.41 15.97 5.07
C PHE A 268 7.39 15.27 6.43
N GLY A 269 7.18 13.96 6.44
CA GLY A 269 7.08 13.20 7.68
C GLY A 269 6.11 12.02 7.59
N PRO A 270 5.75 11.41 8.72
CA PRO A 270 4.66 10.45 8.77
C PRO A 270 3.34 11.07 8.30
N PRO A 271 2.36 10.28 7.83
CA PRO A 271 0.98 10.73 7.66
C PRO A 271 0.45 11.35 8.97
N THR A 272 -0.41 12.36 8.84
CA THR A 272 -1.02 13.06 10.00
C THR A 272 -2.13 12.26 10.65
N GLU A 273 -2.77 11.35 9.91
CA GLU A 273 -3.85 10.51 10.41
C GLU A 273 -3.29 9.24 11.07
N GLU A 274 -3.55 9.11 12.36
CA GLU A 274 -3.12 7.94 13.13
C GLU A 274 -4.03 6.73 12.96
N LYS A 275 -5.31 6.95 12.61
CA LYS A 275 -6.30 5.88 12.47
C LYS A 275 -6.46 5.46 11.02
N PRO A 276 -6.69 4.16 10.75
CA PRO A 276 -7.02 3.72 9.41
C PRO A 276 -8.34 4.37 8.96
N PRO A 277 -8.45 4.80 7.70
CA PRO A 277 -9.72 5.22 7.12
C PRO A 277 -10.75 4.10 7.24
N GLN A 278 -11.99 4.46 7.55
CA GLN A 278 -13.06 3.49 7.64
C GLN A 278 -13.62 3.18 6.26
N LEU A 279 -13.34 1.98 5.75
CA LEU A 279 -14.01 1.47 4.56
C LEU A 279 -15.45 1.10 4.89
N THR A 280 -16.41 1.75 4.22
CA THR A 280 -17.84 1.48 4.38
C THR A 280 -18.42 0.92 3.08
N GLU A 281 -19.27 -0.10 3.21
CA GLU A 281 -20.10 -0.54 2.08
C GLU A 281 -21.12 0.55 1.76
N SER A 282 -21.38 0.74 0.48
CA SER A 282 -22.40 1.66 0.01
C SER A 282 -23.80 1.23 0.48
N ARG A 283 -24.68 2.20 0.70
CA ARG A 283 -26.00 2.00 1.31
C ARG A 283 -27.10 2.34 0.31
N PRO A 284 -27.99 1.38 -0.02
CA PRO A 284 -29.11 1.66 -0.91
C PRO A 284 -30.17 2.49 -0.18
N ARG A 285 -30.74 3.48 -0.88
CA ARG A 285 -31.94 4.23 -0.51
C ARG A 285 -33.01 3.96 -1.55
N VAL A 286 -34.12 3.34 -1.12
CA VAL A 286 -35.19 2.87 -2.01
C VAL A 286 -36.39 3.79 -1.84
N GLU A 287 -36.65 4.64 -2.82
CA GLU A 287 -37.70 5.67 -2.75
C GLU A 287 -38.29 5.93 -4.14
N ASN A 288 -39.61 6.07 -4.24
CA ASN A 288 -40.32 6.54 -5.45
C ASN A 288 -39.93 5.83 -6.77
N GLY A 289 -39.77 4.49 -6.75
CA GLY A 289 -39.39 3.73 -7.96
C GLY A 289 -37.90 3.81 -8.32
N VAL A 290 -37.06 4.41 -7.46
CA VAL A 290 -35.63 4.60 -7.67
C VAL A 290 -34.83 4.01 -6.51
N VAL A 291 -33.69 3.40 -6.81
CA VAL A 291 -32.69 2.96 -5.83
C VAL A 291 -31.43 3.80 -6.02
N ARG A 292 -31.06 4.59 -5.01
CA ARG A 292 -29.83 5.39 -4.98
C ARG A 292 -28.83 4.82 -4.00
N TYR A 293 -27.55 5.15 -4.16
CA TYR A 293 -26.49 4.60 -3.32
C TYR A 293 -25.67 5.70 -2.69
N GLU A 294 -25.59 5.67 -1.36
CA GLU A 294 -24.62 6.48 -0.63
C GLU A 294 -23.33 5.69 -0.50
N HIS A 295 -22.21 6.26 -0.92
CA HIS A 295 -20.91 5.59 -0.88
C HIS A 295 -19.82 6.58 -0.48
N ALA A 296 -18.71 6.05 0.04
CA ALA A 296 -17.52 6.85 0.34
C ALA A 296 -16.89 7.42 -0.95
N ASP A 297 -15.95 8.35 -0.79
CA ASP A 297 -15.13 8.83 -1.91
C ASP A 297 -14.11 7.76 -2.32
N LEU A 298 -13.77 7.73 -3.62
CA LEU A 298 -12.72 6.84 -4.13
C LEU A 298 -11.36 7.06 -3.45
N GLN A 299 -11.09 8.25 -2.93
CA GLN A 299 -9.87 8.59 -2.19
C GLN A 299 -9.70 7.73 -0.94
N THR A 300 -10.79 7.28 -0.31
CA THR A 300 -10.72 6.40 0.87
C THR A 300 -9.95 5.11 0.58
N ALA A 301 -10.02 4.59 -0.66
CA ALA A 301 -9.21 3.43 -1.06
C ALA A 301 -7.70 3.76 -1.07
N THR A 302 -7.32 4.93 -1.62
CA THR A 302 -5.91 5.37 -1.63
C THR A 302 -5.39 5.70 -0.23
N GLU A 303 -6.20 6.33 0.61
CA GLU A 303 -5.86 6.63 2.02
C GLU A 303 -5.64 5.33 2.81
N THR A 304 -6.51 4.32 2.60
CA THR A 304 -6.36 3.00 3.22
C THR A 304 -5.03 2.34 2.84
N VAL A 305 -4.67 2.41 1.55
CA VAL A 305 -3.38 1.89 1.06
C VAL A 305 -2.21 2.65 1.66
N LEU A 306 -2.27 3.98 1.71
CA LEU A 306 -1.23 4.82 2.31
C LEU A 306 -1.02 4.48 3.79
N HIS A 307 -2.10 4.33 4.55
CA HIS A 307 -2.06 3.97 5.97
C HIS A 307 -1.42 2.60 6.19
N GLN A 308 -1.78 1.60 5.38
CA GLN A 308 -1.18 0.27 5.43
C GLN A 308 0.33 0.31 5.15
N ILE A 309 0.73 1.03 4.10
CA ILE A 309 2.14 1.18 3.74
C ILE A 309 2.92 1.87 4.86
N TRP A 310 2.36 2.92 5.44
CA TRP A 310 2.96 3.60 6.58
C TRP A 310 3.11 2.65 7.77
N THR A 311 2.10 1.87 8.10
CA THR A 311 2.14 0.90 9.20
C THR A 311 3.26 -0.14 9.00
N GLU A 312 3.39 -0.68 7.79
CA GLU A 312 4.47 -1.61 7.43
C GLU A 312 5.84 -0.95 7.54
N LEU A 313 6.04 0.22 6.94
CA LEU A 313 7.29 0.95 7.00
C LEU A 313 7.64 1.36 8.43
N LYS A 314 6.64 1.77 9.22
CA LYS A 314 6.81 2.12 10.62
C LYS A 314 7.38 0.94 11.39
N ARG A 315 6.72 -0.22 11.36
CA ARG A 315 7.21 -1.43 12.02
C ARG A 315 8.61 -1.85 11.54
N ASP A 316 8.79 -1.91 10.21
CA ASP A 316 10.00 -2.47 9.61
C ASP A 316 11.22 -1.54 9.76
N VAL A 317 11.02 -0.23 9.73
CA VAL A 317 12.10 0.76 9.59
C VAL A 317 12.04 1.88 10.63
N PHE A 318 10.90 2.57 10.79
CA PHE A 318 10.85 3.83 11.56
C PHE A 318 10.67 3.66 13.07
N ASP A 319 10.08 2.55 13.51
CA ASP A 319 9.87 2.23 14.92
C ASP A 319 11.12 1.57 15.50
N LYS A 320 12.15 2.42 15.67
CA LYS A 320 13.44 2.08 16.25
C LYS A 320 13.75 3.13 17.30
N ARG A 321 14.18 2.67 18.48
CA ARG A 321 14.37 3.54 19.64
C ARG A 321 15.61 4.41 19.49
N THR A 322 16.64 3.90 18.81
CA THR A 322 17.92 4.59 18.65
C THR A 322 18.23 4.90 17.19
N LEU A 323 19.02 5.95 16.97
CA LEU A 323 19.43 6.35 15.63
C LEU A 323 20.23 5.27 14.87
N PRO A 324 21.19 4.54 15.49
CA PRO A 324 21.87 3.43 14.80
C PRO A 324 20.94 2.28 14.41
N GLU A 325 20.00 1.89 15.28
CA GLU A 325 19.01 0.84 14.95
C GLU A 325 18.16 1.26 13.75
N TYR A 326 17.72 2.52 13.70
CA TYR A 326 17.02 3.11 12.56
C TYR A 326 17.84 3.05 11.26
N LEU A 327 19.07 3.55 11.29
CA LEU A 327 19.95 3.58 10.11
C LEU A 327 20.28 2.17 9.60
N SER A 328 20.52 1.22 10.51
CA SER A 328 20.76 -0.19 10.18
C SER A 328 19.53 -0.87 9.58
N ALA A 329 18.34 -0.62 10.13
CA ALA A 329 17.08 -1.14 9.58
C ALA A 329 16.82 -0.58 8.17
N LEU A 330 17.04 0.73 7.99
CA LEU A 330 16.92 1.38 6.69
C LEU A 330 17.95 0.86 5.68
N ALA A 331 19.20 0.63 6.10
CA ALA A 331 20.24 0.07 5.25
C ALA A 331 19.87 -1.33 4.72
N SER A 332 19.28 -2.16 5.58
CA SER A 332 18.77 -3.49 5.22
C SER A 332 17.61 -3.38 4.23
N LYS A 333 16.72 -2.39 4.42
CA LYS A 333 15.63 -2.09 3.48
C LYS A 333 16.14 -1.62 2.12
N TYR A 334 17.17 -0.77 2.09
CA TYR A 334 17.82 -0.35 0.84
C TYR A 334 18.38 -1.53 0.06
N GLU A 335 19.14 -2.41 0.73
CA GLU A 335 19.75 -3.59 0.12
C GLU A 335 18.69 -4.53 -0.47
N LYS A 336 17.61 -4.80 0.29
CA LYS A 336 16.46 -5.60 -0.18
C LYS A 336 15.85 -5.06 -1.48
N HIS A 337 15.91 -3.74 -1.71
CA HIS A 337 15.35 -3.09 -2.90
C HIS A 337 16.40 -2.63 -3.91
N GLY A 338 17.65 -3.12 -3.79
CA GLY A 338 18.73 -2.88 -4.76
C GLY A 338 19.42 -1.51 -4.66
N HIS A 339 19.18 -0.74 -3.60
CA HIS A 339 19.79 0.58 -3.38
C HIS A 339 21.16 0.45 -2.68
N ILE A 340 22.12 -0.24 -3.33
CA ILE A 340 23.39 -0.66 -2.71
C ILE A 340 24.22 0.52 -2.17
N TYR A 341 24.34 1.60 -2.95
CA TYR A 341 25.10 2.79 -2.52
C TYR A 341 24.51 3.45 -1.27
N LEU A 342 23.18 3.62 -1.23
CA LEU A 342 22.49 4.20 -0.07
C LEU A 342 22.56 3.29 1.16
N SER A 343 22.51 1.97 0.95
CA SER A 343 22.73 0.99 2.01
C SER A 343 24.13 1.15 2.63
N SER A 344 25.16 1.30 1.79
CA SER A 344 26.53 1.54 2.26
C SER A 344 26.66 2.82 3.07
N ILE A 345 26.08 3.93 2.60
CA ILE A 345 26.07 5.20 3.35
C ILE A 345 25.40 5.00 4.71
N ALA A 346 24.20 4.43 4.74
CA ALA A 346 23.44 4.24 5.97
C ALA A 346 24.17 3.32 6.97
N ARG A 347 24.84 2.25 6.51
CA ARG A 347 25.68 1.37 7.36
C ARG A 347 26.85 2.12 7.97
N VAL A 348 27.64 2.82 7.14
CA VAL A 348 28.80 3.59 7.62
C VAL A 348 28.36 4.65 8.62
N THR A 349 27.30 5.40 8.32
CA THR A 349 26.77 6.40 9.25
C THR A 349 26.24 5.75 10.54
N SER A 350 25.60 4.58 10.47
CA SER A 350 25.19 3.84 11.66
C SER A 350 26.37 3.47 12.56
N GLU A 351 27.50 3.04 11.97
CA GLU A 351 28.72 2.73 12.73
C GLU A 351 29.35 3.98 13.36
N GLU A 352 29.35 5.10 12.64
CA GLU A 352 29.84 6.39 13.14
C GLU A 352 29.00 6.89 14.33
N VAL A 353 27.67 6.83 14.22
CA VAL A 353 26.75 7.18 15.31
C VAL A 353 26.91 6.20 16.48
N GLY A 354 27.13 4.91 16.21
CA GLY A 354 27.43 3.92 17.25
C GLY A 354 28.75 4.20 17.96
N LEU A 355 29.76 4.74 17.27
CA LEU A 355 30.98 5.23 17.90
C LEU A 355 30.70 6.45 18.78
N LEU A 356 29.87 7.39 18.30
CA LEU A 356 29.46 8.56 19.08
C LEU A 356 28.69 8.18 20.35
N GLN A 357 27.82 7.15 20.29
CA GLN A 357 27.14 6.62 21.48
C GLN A 357 28.13 6.12 22.54
N LYS A 358 29.15 5.35 22.14
CA LYS A 358 30.19 4.88 23.07
C LYS A 358 30.96 6.03 23.71
N VAL A 359 31.22 7.11 22.96
CA VAL A 359 31.84 8.33 23.49
C VAL A 359 30.93 9.00 24.50
N ALA A 360 29.64 9.17 24.18
CA ALA A 360 28.66 9.78 25.08
C ALA A 360 28.50 8.98 26.38
N GLU A 361 28.46 7.65 26.30
CA GLU A 361 28.40 6.76 27.45
C GLU A 361 29.66 6.89 28.34
N ALA A 362 30.85 6.77 27.76
CA ALA A 362 32.11 6.85 28.49
C ALA A 362 32.37 8.24 29.11
N ALA A 363 31.84 9.30 28.50
CA ALA A 363 31.89 10.66 29.03
C ALA A 363 30.68 11.03 29.92
N SER A 364 29.69 10.13 30.05
CA SER A 364 28.44 10.33 30.81
C SER A 364 27.66 11.59 30.39
N LEU A 365 27.53 11.79 29.08
CA LEU A 365 26.86 12.95 28.48
C LEU A 365 25.34 12.72 28.36
N GLY A 366 24.54 13.72 28.74
CA GLY A 366 23.08 13.74 28.52
C GLY A 366 22.66 14.29 27.15
N GLU A 367 23.51 15.12 26.54
CA GLU A 367 23.36 15.61 25.18
C GLU A 367 24.73 15.64 24.51
N VAL A 368 24.75 15.57 23.18
CA VAL A 368 25.98 15.67 22.38
C VAL A 368 25.88 16.87 21.46
N GLU A 369 26.83 17.79 21.63
CA GLU A 369 27.01 18.96 20.79
C GLU A 369 27.57 18.60 19.40
N PRO A 370 27.28 19.40 18.36
CA PRO A 370 27.70 19.11 16.99
C PRO A 370 29.23 19.12 16.82
N GLU A 371 29.98 19.84 17.66
CA GLU A 371 31.44 19.83 17.68
C GLU A 371 31.99 18.46 18.07
N LEU A 372 31.36 17.77 19.02
CA LEU A 372 31.77 16.42 19.40
C LEU A 372 31.45 15.42 18.29
N TRP A 373 30.32 15.59 17.59
CA TRP A 373 30.02 14.80 16.39
C TRP A 373 31.02 15.07 15.24
N HIS A 374 31.40 16.33 15.03
CA HIS A 374 32.44 16.71 14.07
C HIS A 374 33.79 16.05 14.39
N LEU A 375 34.19 16.08 15.67
CA LEU A 375 35.40 15.41 16.15
C LEU A 375 35.34 13.90 15.91
N VAL A 376 34.26 13.24 16.30
CA VAL A 376 34.11 11.78 16.15
C VAL A 376 34.09 11.35 14.69
N SER A 377 33.42 12.10 13.82
CA SER A 377 33.34 11.78 12.39
C SER A 377 34.69 11.95 11.68
N ARG A 378 35.51 12.94 12.06
CA ARG A 378 36.84 13.17 11.46
C ARG A 378 37.96 12.31 12.04
N HIS A 379 37.99 12.10 13.36
CA HIS A 379 39.10 11.45 14.07
C HIS A 379 38.75 10.03 14.53
N LYS A 380 38.01 9.26 13.73
CA LYS A 380 37.49 7.93 14.10
C LYS A 380 38.53 6.98 14.70
N ARG A 381 39.76 6.99 14.15
CA ARG A 381 40.84 6.12 14.61
C ARG A 381 41.31 6.51 16.02
N GLU A 382 41.64 7.79 16.22
CA GLU A 382 42.07 8.33 17.51
C GLU A 382 40.99 8.13 18.58
N VAL A 383 39.72 8.36 18.23
CA VAL A 383 38.58 8.15 19.14
C VAL A 383 38.46 6.68 19.55
N ARG A 384 38.62 5.73 18.62
CA ARG A 384 38.61 4.29 18.94
C ARG A 384 39.77 3.90 19.86
N GLU A 385 40.95 4.45 19.64
CA GLU A 385 42.12 4.20 20.49
C GLU A 385 41.92 4.80 21.90
N ALA A 386 41.39 6.01 22.00
CA ALA A 386 41.09 6.68 23.27
C ALA A 386 39.98 5.98 24.07
N LEU A 387 38.96 5.43 23.40
CA LEU A 387 37.93 4.60 24.06
C LEU A 387 38.54 3.32 24.65
N LYS A 388 39.47 2.66 23.94
CA LYS A 388 40.13 1.44 24.42
C LYS A 388 41.04 1.71 25.62
N SER A 389 41.72 2.85 25.64
CA SER A 389 42.65 3.22 26.73
C SER A 389 41.97 3.96 27.90
N GLY A 390 40.66 4.20 27.83
CA GLY A 390 39.94 5.03 28.81
C GLY A 390 40.28 6.52 28.75
N GLY A 391 41.03 6.97 27.75
CA GLY A 391 41.51 8.35 27.57
C GLY A 391 40.52 9.29 26.88
N ILE A 392 39.25 8.91 26.72
CA ILE A 392 38.30 9.65 25.88
C ILE A 392 38.06 11.09 26.36
N LYS A 393 37.94 11.32 27.67
CA LYS A 393 37.74 12.67 28.23
C LYS A 393 38.92 13.59 27.89
N LYS A 394 40.15 13.10 28.04
CA LYS A 394 41.37 13.84 27.68
C LYS A 394 41.42 14.19 26.19
N LEU A 395 41.01 13.26 25.32
CA LEU A 395 40.95 13.52 23.88
C LEU A 395 39.94 14.63 23.54
N ILE A 396 38.75 14.58 24.16
CA ILE A 396 37.73 15.61 23.99
C ILE A 396 38.27 16.96 24.44
N ASP A 397 38.81 17.06 25.66
CA ASP A 397 39.35 18.31 26.21
C ASP A 397 40.44 18.90 25.31
N HIS A 398 41.27 18.06 24.70
CA HIS A 398 42.36 18.51 23.83
C HIS A 398 41.90 19.01 22.46
N ARG A 399 40.89 18.39 21.86
CA ARG A 399 40.51 18.62 20.44
C ARG A 399 39.19 19.35 20.24
N ILE A 400 38.35 19.52 21.25
CA ILE A 400 37.01 20.08 21.06
C ILE A 400 37.04 21.53 20.56
N ASP A 401 38.01 22.34 20.99
CA ASP A 401 38.16 23.72 20.52
C ASP A 401 38.66 23.79 19.07
N GLU A 402 39.47 22.83 18.64
CA GLU A 402 39.85 22.66 17.24
C GLU A 402 38.62 22.33 16.40
N ALA A 403 37.83 21.34 16.81
CA ALA A 403 36.59 20.95 16.16
C ALA A 403 35.58 22.11 16.08
N ARG A 404 35.47 22.91 17.14
CA ARG A 404 34.63 24.12 17.17
C ARG A 404 35.05 25.15 16.12
N ARG A 405 36.36 25.44 16.01
CA ARG A 405 36.88 26.37 14.99
C ARG A 405 36.63 25.86 13.58
N GLU A 406 36.86 24.58 13.32
CA GLU A 406 36.61 23.98 12.01
C GLU A 406 35.12 24.04 11.64
N LEU A 407 34.24 23.66 12.57
CA LEU A 407 32.80 23.67 12.34
C LEU A 407 32.27 25.08 12.07
N GLN A 408 32.78 26.08 12.78
CA GLN A 408 32.42 27.48 12.55
C GLN A 408 32.82 27.94 11.14
N GLN A 409 34.04 27.60 10.69
CA GLN A 409 34.47 27.88 9.32
C GLN A 409 33.60 27.15 8.28
N GLU A 410 33.16 25.93 8.58
CA GLU A 410 32.22 25.20 7.71
C GLU A 410 30.84 25.88 7.66
N ARG A 411 30.32 26.42 8.77
CA ARG A 411 29.06 27.17 8.79
C ARG A 411 29.13 28.45 7.96
N GLU A 412 30.21 29.21 8.07
CA GLU A 412 30.41 30.44 7.27
C GLU A 412 30.52 30.16 5.77
N ARG A 413 31.13 29.04 5.39
CA ARG A 413 31.26 28.62 3.99
C ARG A 413 29.96 28.08 3.40
N LEU A 414 29.00 27.62 4.23
CA LEU A 414 27.69 27.14 3.78
C LEU A 414 26.92 28.22 3.02
N GLU A 415 27.07 29.48 3.42
CA GLU A 415 26.46 30.61 2.74
C GLU A 415 26.97 30.82 1.32
N LYS A 416 28.21 30.39 1.04
CA LYS A 416 28.90 30.64 -0.23
C LYS A 416 28.74 29.50 -1.25
N ASP A 417 28.60 28.25 -0.81
CA ASP A 417 28.55 27.08 -1.71
C ASP A 417 27.56 26.00 -1.24
N ILE A 418 26.26 26.31 -1.23
CA ILE A 418 25.20 25.37 -0.81
C ILE A 418 25.23 24.02 -1.54
N LYS A 419 25.75 23.96 -2.78
CA LYS A 419 25.83 22.71 -3.57
C LYS A 419 26.77 21.71 -2.93
N ARG A 420 27.93 22.15 -2.45
CA ARG A 420 28.88 21.30 -1.73
C ARG A 420 28.25 20.77 -0.43
N TYR A 421 27.52 21.61 0.29
CA TYR A 421 26.88 21.21 1.55
C TYR A 421 25.75 20.23 1.35
N VAL A 422 24.96 20.35 0.28
CA VAL A 422 23.97 19.31 -0.06
C VAL A 422 24.66 17.98 -0.31
N ARG A 423 25.79 17.93 -1.03
CA ARG A 423 26.53 16.67 -1.24
C ARG A 423 27.03 16.08 0.07
N ASN A 424 27.63 16.89 0.95
CA ASN A 424 28.09 16.44 2.25
C ASN A 424 26.94 15.94 3.13
N PHE A 425 25.83 16.70 3.15
CA PHE A 425 24.63 16.34 3.87
C PHE A 425 24.10 14.96 3.46
N LEU A 426 24.03 14.68 2.15
CA LEU A 426 23.60 13.38 1.62
C LEU A 426 24.64 12.27 1.85
N ALA A 427 25.93 12.59 1.78
CA ALA A 427 27.01 11.62 2.02
C ALA A 427 27.06 11.13 3.48
N HIS A 428 26.52 11.91 4.42
CA HIS A 428 26.40 11.55 5.84
C HIS A 428 24.96 11.19 6.23
N ALA A 429 24.18 10.68 5.29
CA ALA A 429 22.82 10.22 5.55
C ALA A 429 21.88 11.32 6.13
N GLY A 430 22.19 12.61 5.95
CA GLY A 430 21.48 13.74 6.58
C GLY A 430 21.99 14.14 7.97
N LEU A 431 23.15 13.65 8.42
CA LEU A 431 23.79 13.99 9.71
C LEU A 431 24.98 14.95 9.55
N SER A 432 24.81 16.04 8.80
CA SER A 432 25.87 17.06 8.74
C SER A 432 26.00 17.80 10.08
N PRO A 433 27.20 17.90 10.68
CA PRO A 433 27.42 18.70 11.89
C PRO A 433 26.94 20.16 11.77
N THR A 434 27.01 20.73 10.56
CA THR A 434 26.55 22.09 10.29
C THR A 434 25.03 22.26 10.38
N ALA A 435 24.27 21.18 10.24
CA ALA A 435 22.80 21.19 10.24
C ALA A 435 22.20 20.72 11.57
N ILE A 436 23.03 20.20 12.49
CA ILE A 436 22.59 19.66 13.78
C ILE A 436 22.88 20.70 14.87
N LYS A 437 21.90 20.90 15.75
CA LYS A 437 22.07 21.67 16.99
C LYS A 437 22.55 20.81 18.15
N ARG A 438 22.02 19.59 18.29
CA ARG A 438 22.43 18.62 19.31
C ARG A 438 21.83 17.24 19.06
N PHE A 439 22.42 16.22 19.66
CA PHE A 439 21.79 14.90 19.82
C PHE A 439 21.31 14.71 21.25
N LYS A 440 20.15 14.08 21.41
CA LYS A 440 19.60 13.69 22.72
C LYS A 440 20.12 12.31 23.11
N VAL A 441 20.64 12.18 24.32
CA VAL A 441 21.20 10.92 24.84
C VAL A 441 20.40 10.47 26.07
N GLU A 442 19.92 9.23 26.04
CA GLU A 442 19.26 8.58 27.18
C GLU A 442 19.93 7.23 27.45
N GLY A 443 20.41 7.03 28.68
CA GLY A 443 21.10 5.78 29.05
C GLY A 443 22.29 5.45 28.14
N GLY A 444 23.06 6.47 27.74
CA GLY A 444 24.21 6.32 26.83
C GLY A 444 23.83 6.13 25.35
N ARG A 445 22.54 6.17 25.00
CA ARG A 445 22.06 5.93 23.63
C ARG A 445 21.49 7.21 23.01
N ILE A 446 21.86 7.46 21.75
CA ILE A 446 21.28 8.53 20.95
C ILE A 446 19.85 8.16 20.56
N VAL A 447 18.88 8.86 21.16
CA VAL A 447 17.43 8.65 20.97
C VAL A 447 16.77 9.79 20.18
N GLY A 448 17.49 10.89 19.94
CA GLY A 448 16.95 12.03 19.21
C GLY A 448 18.02 12.88 18.53
N ILE A 449 17.59 13.61 17.49
CA ILE A 449 18.39 14.60 16.79
C ILE A 449 17.61 15.92 16.79
N VAL A 450 18.23 17.01 17.21
CA VAL A 450 17.67 18.35 17.05
C VAL A 450 18.43 19.04 15.93
N TYR A 451 17.74 19.28 14.81
CA TYR A 451 18.27 20.00 13.66
C TYR A 451 18.09 21.50 13.81
N ASP A 452 19.01 22.26 13.21
CA ASP A 452 18.79 23.67 12.90
C ASP A 452 17.82 23.77 11.72
N GLY A 453 16.55 24.05 12.03
CA GLY A 453 15.44 24.03 11.07
C GLY A 453 15.68 24.91 9.84
N PRO A 454 16.07 26.20 10.00
CA PRO A 454 16.38 27.08 8.86
C PRO A 454 17.47 26.53 7.94
N THR A 455 18.54 25.95 8.49
CA THR A 455 19.61 25.35 7.68
C THR A 455 19.12 24.12 6.92
N VAL A 456 18.41 23.19 7.57
CA VAL A 456 17.87 22.01 6.88
C VAL A 456 16.85 22.41 5.82
N LYS A 457 15.96 23.37 6.10
CA LYS A 457 14.99 23.90 5.14
C LYS A 457 15.69 24.37 3.85
N ARG A 458 16.75 25.17 3.98
CA ARG A 458 17.54 25.65 2.84
C ARG A 458 18.15 24.50 2.02
N LEU A 459 18.71 23.48 2.68
CA LEU A 459 19.30 22.32 2.02
C LEU A 459 18.23 21.52 1.24
N VAL A 460 17.08 21.25 1.88
CA VAL A 460 15.95 20.53 1.29
C VAL A 460 15.37 21.30 0.10
N GLU A 461 15.12 22.60 0.23
CA GLU A 461 14.62 23.43 -0.87
C GLU A 461 15.59 23.44 -2.07
N HIS A 462 16.89 23.45 -1.81
CA HIS A 462 17.90 23.37 -2.88
C HIS A 462 17.87 22.01 -3.58
N MET A 463 17.68 20.92 -2.84
CA MET A 463 17.51 19.58 -3.43
C MET A 463 16.28 19.54 -4.35
N VAL A 464 15.12 20.03 -3.87
CA VAL A 464 13.86 20.01 -4.62
C VAL A 464 13.96 20.82 -5.92
N LYS A 465 14.52 22.04 -5.87
CA LYS A 465 14.70 22.91 -7.05
C LYS A 465 15.58 22.29 -8.13
N ARG A 466 16.53 21.42 -7.77
CA ARG A 466 17.42 20.78 -8.73
C ARG A 466 16.74 19.63 -9.48
N THR A 467 15.80 18.94 -8.83
CA THR A 467 14.99 17.89 -9.45
C THR A 467 13.94 18.43 -10.41
N SER A 468 13.28 19.55 -10.07
CA SER A 468 12.26 20.14 -10.95
C SER A 468 12.82 20.64 -12.28
N ARG A 469 14.08 21.10 -12.30
CA ARG A 469 14.79 21.50 -13.53
C ARG A 469 15.22 20.32 -14.41
N ARG A 470 15.22 19.09 -13.90
CA ARG A 470 15.60 17.87 -14.65
C ARG A 470 14.39 17.09 -15.19
N SER A 471 13.17 17.46 -14.81
CA SER A 471 11.93 16.83 -15.28
C SER A 471 11.22 17.64 -16.37
N SER A 472 11.79 18.78 -16.76
CA SER A 472 11.31 19.69 -17.81
C SER A 472 12.12 19.58 -19.11
N ASP A 473 13.11 18.69 -19.15
CA ASP A 473 13.81 18.19 -20.34
C ASP A 473 13.46 16.70 -20.50
#